data_AF-A0A9P6AK55-F1
#
_entry.id   AF-A0A9P6AK55-F1
#
_cell.length_a   1.000
_cell.length_b   1.000
_cell.length_c   1.000
_cell.angle_alpha   90.00
_cell.angle_beta   90.00
_cell.angle_gamma   90.00
#
_symmetry.space_group_name_H-M   'P 1'
#
loop_
_entity.id
_entity.type
_entity.pdbx_description
1 polymer ?
#
loop_
_entity_poly.entity_id
_entity_poly.type
_entity_poly.pdbx_seq_one_letter_code
_entity_poly.pdbx_strand_id
1 'polypeptide(L)'
;MDELAGLATDNVTIAVEDELQLKITEIRASVQRLESNISRKTQELHLSDQKSHKELERLKTNKWINLQLNVRVVRDQLLMKLRACKFELAGLEHADTSRQLDHKTKEHVEKAMKGQVSGIQATLKGKGNVARDAYIPPEISSSVYKLDVDEDIWQVPHHEDMANFPDGRVPAWLADKEVCEGI
;
A
#
# COMPACT_ATOMS: atom_id res chain seq x y z
N MET A 1 -69.21 11.58 -26.38
CA MET A 1 -68.10 11.25 -25.44
C MET A 1 -67.09 10.28 -26.06
N ASP A 2 -67.44 9.48 -27.07
CA ASP A 2 -66.51 8.50 -27.68
C ASP A 2 -65.37 9.11 -28.54
N GLU A 3 -65.57 10.28 -29.15
CA GLU A 3 -64.58 10.87 -30.06
C GLU A 3 -63.35 11.45 -29.35
N LEU A 4 -63.52 11.91 -28.10
CA LEU A 4 -62.42 12.38 -27.24
C LEU A 4 -61.59 11.23 -26.66
N ALA A 5 -62.18 10.04 -26.51
CA ALA A 5 -61.47 8.85 -26.04
C ALA A 5 -60.58 8.22 -27.14
N GLY A 6 -61.01 8.31 -28.41
CA GLY A 6 -60.20 7.89 -29.58
C GLY A 6 -58.96 8.76 -29.77
N LEU A 7 -59.08 10.09 -29.68
CA LEU A 7 -57.95 11.01 -29.79
C LEU A 7 -56.93 10.88 -28.64
N ALA A 8 -57.39 10.57 -27.43
CA ALA A 8 -56.52 10.34 -26.29
C ALA A 8 -55.75 9.02 -26.41
N THR A 9 -56.38 7.98 -26.96
CA THR A 9 -55.72 6.69 -27.19
C THR A 9 -54.71 6.76 -28.33
N ASP A 10 -55.04 7.43 -29.45
CA ASP A 10 -54.13 7.64 -30.58
C ASP A 10 -52.89 8.44 -30.20
N ASN A 11 -53.01 9.48 -29.37
CA ASN A 11 -51.86 10.25 -28.89
C ASN A 11 -50.94 9.44 -27.96
N VAL A 12 -51.52 8.52 -27.16
CA VAL A 12 -50.74 7.64 -26.28
C VAL A 12 -50.03 6.56 -27.10
N THR A 13 -50.66 5.97 -28.12
CA THR A 13 -50.00 5.02 -29.02
C THR A 13 -48.91 5.67 -29.85
N ILE A 14 -49.11 6.91 -30.33
CA ILE A 14 -48.06 7.67 -31.04
C ILE A 14 -46.85 7.93 -30.12
N ALA A 15 -47.09 8.34 -28.87
CA ALA A 15 -46.01 8.58 -27.91
C ALA A 15 -45.22 7.30 -27.57
N VAL A 16 -45.90 6.16 -27.45
CA VAL A 16 -45.26 4.86 -27.22
C VAL A 16 -44.46 4.40 -28.44
N GLU A 17 -44.99 4.61 -29.65
CA GLU A 17 -44.27 4.29 -30.89
C GLU A 17 -43.01 5.16 -31.03
N ASP A 18 -43.09 6.45 -30.73
CA ASP A 18 -41.94 7.36 -30.76
C ASP A 18 -40.86 6.97 -29.73
N GLU A 19 -41.26 6.54 -28.52
CA GLU A 19 -40.32 6.03 -27.51
C GLU A 19 -39.64 4.73 -27.96
N LEU A 20 -40.39 3.84 -28.61
CA LEU A 20 -39.84 2.59 -29.17
C LEU A 20 -38.88 2.86 -30.33
N GLN A 21 -39.22 3.78 -31.23
CA GLN A 21 -38.33 4.20 -32.33
C GLN A 21 -37.04 4.84 -31.79
N LEU A 22 -37.13 5.64 -30.72
CA LEU A 22 -35.97 6.21 -30.06
C LEU A 22 -35.06 5.11 -29.48
N LYS A 23 -35.61 4.12 -28.78
CA LYS A 23 -34.82 2.98 -28.27
C LYS A 23 -34.21 2.14 -29.38
N ILE A 24 -34.93 1.92 -30.48
CA ILE A 24 -34.42 1.17 -31.64
C ILE A 24 -33.24 1.92 -32.28
N THR A 25 -33.35 3.23 -32.44
CA THR A 25 -32.25 4.04 -33.01
C THR A 25 -31.04 4.09 -32.09
N GLU A 26 -31.23 4.17 -30.78
CA GLU A 26 -30.15 4.13 -29.79
C GLU A 26 -29.43 2.77 -29.79
N ILE A 27 -30.18 1.66 -29.81
CA ILE A 27 -29.62 0.31 -29.90
C ILE A 27 -28.85 0.14 -31.21
N ARG A 28 -29.40 0.58 -32.35
CA ARG A 28 -28.69 0.53 -33.65
C ARG A 28 -27.39 1.34 -33.62
N ALA A 29 -27.41 2.53 -33.04
CA ALA A 29 -26.22 3.37 -32.87
C ALA A 29 -25.18 2.73 -31.93
N SER A 30 -25.63 1.99 -30.91
CA SER A 30 -24.75 1.22 -30.02
C SER A 30 -24.11 0.03 -30.75
N VAL A 31 -24.91 -0.73 -31.49
CA VAL A 31 -24.45 -1.86 -32.32
C VAL A 31 -23.41 -1.38 -33.34
N GLN A 32 -23.69 -0.31 -34.08
CA GLN A 32 -22.75 0.22 -35.07
C GLN A 32 -21.43 0.71 -34.45
N ARG A 33 -21.49 1.31 -33.25
CA ARG A 33 -20.29 1.68 -32.48
C ARG A 33 -19.48 0.45 -32.06
N LEU A 34 -20.15 -0.60 -31.58
CA LEU A 34 -19.49 -1.85 -31.20
C LEU A 34 -18.88 -2.55 -32.41
N GLU A 35 -19.58 -2.64 -33.54
CA GLU A 35 -19.07 -3.22 -34.79
C GLU A 35 -17.85 -2.45 -35.32
N SER A 36 -17.89 -1.12 -35.27
CA SER A 36 -16.75 -0.27 -35.63
C SER A 36 -15.56 -0.48 -34.69
N ASN A 37 -15.83 -0.61 -33.39
CA ASN A 37 -14.80 -0.90 -32.39
C ASN A 37 -14.18 -2.29 -32.58
N ILE A 38 -14.99 -3.32 -32.84
CA ILE A 38 -14.54 -4.68 -33.11
C ILE A 38 -13.68 -4.69 -34.38
N SER A 39 -14.14 -4.05 -35.45
CA SER A 39 -13.40 -3.96 -36.71
C SER A 39 -12.06 -3.26 -36.53
N ARG A 40 -12.05 -2.11 -35.85
CA ARG A 40 -10.82 -1.38 -35.50
C ARG A 40 -9.87 -2.23 -34.67
N LYS A 41 -10.36 -2.89 -33.61
CA LYS A 41 -9.53 -3.74 -32.75
C LYS A 41 -9.00 -4.96 -33.49
N THR A 42 -9.80 -5.54 -34.38
CA THR A 42 -9.39 -6.66 -35.24
C THR A 42 -8.27 -6.22 -36.20
N GLN A 43 -8.34 -5.00 -36.72
CA GLN A 43 -7.29 -4.41 -37.55
C GLN A 43 -6.02 -4.07 -36.74
N GLU A 44 -6.15 -3.45 -35.56
CA GLU A 44 -5.02 -3.17 -34.65
C GLU A 44 -4.26 -4.44 -34.27
N LEU A 45 -5.00 -5.52 -34.01
CA LEU A 45 -4.43 -6.83 -33.66
C LEU A 45 -3.92 -7.60 -34.89
N HIS A 46 -3.98 -7.02 -36.10
CA HIS A 46 -3.62 -7.64 -37.37
C HIS A 46 -4.29 -9.03 -37.59
N LEU A 47 -5.45 -9.25 -36.95
CA LEU A 47 -6.21 -10.50 -37.02
C LEU A 47 -6.98 -10.63 -38.34
N SER A 48 -7.08 -9.55 -39.12
CA SER A 48 -7.63 -9.61 -40.48
C SER A 48 -6.66 -10.28 -41.48
N ASP A 49 -5.37 -10.36 -41.15
CA ASP A 49 -4.38 -11.02 -42.00
C ASP A 49 -4.38 -12.53 -41.73
N GLN A 50 -4.87 -13.31 -42.69
CA GLN A 50 -4.93 -14.76 -42.58
C GLN A 50 -3.55 -15.41 -42.40
N LYS A 51 -2.47 -14.69 -42.72
CA LYS A 51 -1.09 -15.11 -42.46
C LYS A 51 -0.71 -15.05 -40.98
N SER A 52 -1.12 -13.99 -40.26
CA SER A 52 -0.83 -13.84 -38.82
C SER A 52 -1.51 -14.96 -38.01
N HIS A 53 -2.74 -15.29 -38.36
CA HIS A 53 -3.49 -16.39 -37.74
C HIS A 53 -2.84 -17.76 -38.00
N LYS A 54 -2.36 -18.01 -39.22
CA LYS A 54 -1.64 -19.26 -39.55
C LYS A 54 -0.32 -19.38 -38.80
N GLU A 55 0.44 -18.28 -38.69
CA GLU A 55 1.66 -18.26 -37.89
C GLU A 55 1.37 -18.48 -36.41
N LEU A 56 0.31 -17.88 -35.87
CA LEU A 56 -0.09 -18.09 -34.48
C LEU A 56 -0.47 -19.56 -34.22
N GLU A 57 -1.27 -20.17 -35.10
CA GLU A 57 -1.60 -21.59 -35.01
C GLU A 57 -0.36 -22.50 -35.16
N ARG A 58 0.59 -22.12 -36.01
CA ARG A 58 1.90 -22.79 -36.12
C ARG A 58 2.70 -22.69 -34.82
N LEU A 59 2.78 -21.50 -34.24
CA LEU A 59 3.48 -21.25 -32.97
C LEU A 59 2.83 -22.00 -31.81
N LYS A 60 1.50 -22.02 -31.76
CA LYS A 60 0.70 -22.75 -30.77
C LYS A 60 0.90 -24.26 -30.88
N THR A 61 1.16 -24.79 -32.07
CA THR A 61 1.46 -26.21 -32.27
C THR A 61 2.93 -26.54 -32.00
N ASN A 62 3.80 -25.54 -31.92
CA ASN A 62 5.22 -25.74 -31.69
C ASN A 62 5.51 -26.09 -30.22
N LYS A 63 5.82 -27.38 -29.99
CA LYS A 63 6.13 -27.93 -28.66
C LYS A 63 7.29 -27.22 -27.95
N TRP A 64 8.32 -26.80 -28.69
CA TRP A 64 9.50 -26.15 -28.09
C TRP A 64 9.15 -24.76 -27.55
N ILE A 65 8.39 -23.98 -28.33
CA ILE A 65 7.95 -22.64 -27.93
C ILE A 65 7.00 -22.72 -26.74
N ASN A 66 6.05 -23.66 -26.76
CA ASN A 66 5.16 -23.91 -25.63
C ASN A 66 5.92 -24.31 -24.37
N LEU A 67 6.94 -25.16 -24.48
CA LEU A 67 7.78 -25.53 -23.35
C LEU A 67 8.49 -24.31 -22.76
N GLN A 68 9.08 -23.45 -23.60
CA GLN A 68 9.73 -22.22 -23.16
C GLN A 68 8.75 -21.24 -22.47
N LEU A 69 7.56 -21.08 -23.04
CA LEU A 69 6.48 -20.28 -22.43
C LEU A 69 6.08 -20.84 -21.07
N ASN A 70 5.84 -22.14 -20.97
CA ASN A 70 5.47 -22.79 -19.72
C ASN A 70 6.57 -22.62 -18.66
N VAL A 71 7.83 -22.81 -19.03
CA VAL A 71 8.97 -22.60 -18.12
C VAL A 71 9.02 -21.14 -17.63
N ARG A 72 8.81 -20.15 -18.51
CA ARG A 72 8.75 -18.75 -18.09
C ARG A 72 7.60 -18.48 -17.13
N VAL A 73 6.40 -18.98 -17.43
CA VAL A 73 5.23 -18.82 -16.56
C VAL A 73 5.48 -19.44 -15.18
N VAL A 74 6.01 -20.65 -15.13
CA VAL A 74 6.34 -21.32 -13.86
C VAL A 74 7.39 -20.55 -13.07
N ARG A 75 8.47 -20.09 -13.74
CA ARG A 75 9.50 -19.26 -13.12
C ARG A 75 8.91 -17.98 -12.54
N ASP A 76 8.08 -17.28 -13.30
CA ASP A 76 7.51 -16.01 -12.88
C ASP A 76 6.55 -16.21 -11.69
N GLN A 77 5.75 -17.28 -11.70
CA GLN A 77 4.91 -17.67 -10.55
C GLN A 77 5.75 -17.97 -9.31
N LEU A 78 6.85 -18.72 -9.45
CA LEU A 78 7.76 -19.00 -8.34
C LEU A 78 8.37 -17.72 -7.78
N LEU A 79 8.82 -16.80 -8.65
CA LEU A 79 9.36 -15.51 -8.22
C LEU A 79 8.30 -14.67 -7.50
N MET A 80 7.05 -14.65 -7.97
CA MET A 80 5.97 -13.95 -7.28
C MET A 80 5.72 -14.54 -5.89
N LYS A 81 5.68 -15.87 -5.75
CA LYS A 81 5.54 -16.53 -4.45
C LYS A 81 6.70 -16.21 -3.51
N LEU A 82 7.94 -16.25 -4.01
CA LEU A 82 9.12 -15.91 -3.21
C LEU A 82 9.08 -14.45 -2.73
N ARG A 83 8.66 -13.52 -3.60
CA ARG A 83 8.48 -12.11 -3.21
C ARG A 83 7.39 -11.94 -2.16
N ALA A 84 6.27 -12.65 -2.30
CA ALA A 84 5.21 -12.64 -1.30
C ALA A 84 5.71 -13.19 0.05
N CYS A 85 6.41 -14.33 0.05
CA CYS A 85 7.00 -14.89 1.27
C CYS A 85 8.04 -13.95 1.89
N LYS A 86 8.88 -13.28 1.09
CA LYS A 86 9.84 -12.27 1.60
C LYS A 86 9.09 -11.12 2.28
N PHE A 87 8.00 -10.66 1.68
CA PHE A 87 7.18 -9.59 2.25
C PHE A 87 6.49 -10.01 3.55
N GLU A 88 5.91 -11.21 3.60
CA GLU A 88 5.31 -11.76 4.82
C GLU A 88 6.34 -11.92 5.94
N LEU A 89 7.54 -12.42 5.61
CA LEU A 89 8.63 -12.56 6.58
C LEU A 89 9.06 -11.22 7.15
N ALA A 90 9.28 -10.20 6.30
CA ALA A 90 9.59 -8.85 6.74
C ALA A 90 8.48 -8.29 7.65
N GLY A 91 7.21 -8.55 7.33
CA GLY A 91 6.08 -8.19 8.17
C GLY A 91 6.13 -8.85 9.56
N LEU A 92 6.50 -10.13 9.64
CA LEU A 92 6.67 -10.84 10.89
C LEU A 92 7.85 -10.32 11.71
N GLU A 93 8.99 -10.04 11.07
CA GLU A 93 10.17 -9.47 11.72
C GLU A 93 9.86 -8.09 12.32
N HIS A 94 9.14 -7.23 11.59
CA HIS A 94 8.71 -5.94 12.11
C HIS A 94 7.74 -6.09 13.30
N ALA A 95 6.79 -7.04 13.21
CA ALA A 95 5.86 -7.30 14.31
C ALA A 95 6.57 -7.81 15.57
N ASP A 96 7.57 -8.68 15.42
CA ASP A 96 8.38 -9.17 16.54
C ASP A 96 9.23 -8.06 17.16
N THR A 97 9.90 -7.26 16.32
CA THR A 97 10.66 -6.08 16.76
C THR A 97 9.76 -5.11 17.56
N SER A 98 8.57 -4.83 17.06
CA SER A 98 7.59 -3.98 17.77
C SER A 98 7.18 -4.59 19.12
N ARG A 99 6.97 -5.91 19.20
CA ARG A 99 6.63 -6.59 20.46
C ARG A 99 7.77 -6.51 21.46
N GLN A 100 9.01 -6.69 21.02
CA GLN A 100 10.19 -6.57 21.87
C GLN A 100 10.33 -5.14 22.41
N LEU A 101 10.12 -4.12 21.58
CA LEU A 101 10.10 -2.72 22.01
C LEU A 101 8.99 -2.43 23.02
N ASP A 102 7.77 -2.91 22.77
CA ASP A 102 6.65 -2.78 23.71
C ASP A 102 6.95 -3.45 25.05
N HIS A 103 7.58 -4.62 25.02
CA HIS A 103 7.97 -5.34 26.23
C HIS A 103 9.00 -4.54 27.05
N LYS A 104 10.09 -4.09 26.42
CA LYS A 104 11.09 -3.22 27.06
C LYS A 104 10.44 -1.97 27.66
N THR A 105 9.55 -1.33 26.91
CA THR A 105 8.84 -0.13 27.38
C THR A 105 7.99 -0.41 28.62
N LYS A 106 7.25 -1.53 28.64
CA LYS A 106 6.49 -1.96 29.83
C LYS A 106 7.40 -2.23 31.03
N GLU A 107 8.53 -2.89 30.82
CA GLU A 107 9.51 -3.13 31.90
C GLU A 107 10.07 -1.82 32.47
N HIS A 108 10.40 -0.85 31.62
CA HIS A 108 10.86 0.48 32.05
C HIS A 108 9.78 1.21 32.85
N VAL A 109 8.53 1.21 32.38
CA VAL A 109 7.39 1.81 33.10
C VAL A 109 7.19 1.13 34.45
N GLU A 110 7.22 -0.21 34.51
CA GLU A 110 7.11 -0.94 35.77
C GLU A 110 8.26 -0.61 36.73
N LYS A 111 9.49 -0.52 36.24
CA LYS A 111 10.66 -0.17 37.06
C LYS A 111 10.54 1.25 37.61
N ALA A 112 10.14 2.21 36.77
CA ALA A 112 9.89 3.59 37.17
C ALA A 112 8.77 3.67 38.22
N MET A 113 7.66 2.95 37.99
CA MET A 113 6.53 2.91 38.91
C MET A 113 6.90 2.27 40.26
N LYS A 114 7.63 1.15 40.26
CA LYS A 114 8.15 0.51 41.48
C LYS A 114 9.10 1.45 42.26
N GLY A 115 9.98 2.16 41.55
CA GLY A 115 10.87 3.17 42.15
C GLY A 115 10.09 4.34 42.77
N GLN A 116 9.07 4.85 42.07
CA GLN A 116 8.21 5.92 42.57
C GLN A 116 7.38 5.49 43.77
N VAL A 117 6.77 4.30 43.74
CA VAL A 117 5.99 3.75 44.87
C VAL A 117 6.89 3.54 46.09
N SER A 118 8.11 3.02 45.90
CA SER A 118 9.10 2.90 46.97
C SER A 118 9.51 4.27 47.53
N GLY A 119 9.72 5.28 46.68
CA GLY A 119 10.03 6.65 47.10
C GLY A 119 8.91 7.33 47.88
N ILE A 120 7.66 7.16 47.43
CA ILE A 120 6.47 7.65 48.14
C ILE A 120 6.33 6.94 49.48
N GLN A 121 6.53 5.62 49.53
CA GLN A 121 6.43 4.87 50.78
C GLN A 121 7.56 5.21 51.77
N ALA A 122 8.77 5.48 51.28
CA ALA A 122 9.89 5.94 52.09
C ALA A 122 9.64 7.36 52.67
N THR A 123 9.10 8.27 51.86
CA THR A 123 8.74 9.62 52.32
C THR A 123 7.54 9.63 53.27
N LEU A 124 6.59 8.68 53.13
CA LEU A 124 5.48 8.50 54.06
C LEU A 124 5.95 7.94 55.41
N LYS A 125 6.86 6.96 55.41
CA LYS A 125 7.43 6.37 56.64
C LYS A 125 8.42 7.31 57.35
N GLY A 126 9.03 8.24 56.63
CA GLY A 126 9.90 9.28 57.20
C GLY A 126 9.16 10.46 57.84
N LYS A 127 7.85 10.59 57.63
CA LYS A 127 7.04 11.69 58.18
C LYS A 127 6.44 11.33 59.55
N GLY A 128 7.35 11.18 60.51
CA GLY A 128 7.06 11.49 61.91
C GLY A 128 7.25 12.97 62.25
N ASN A 129 7.79 13.78 61.35
CA ASN A 129 7.87 15.25 61.49
C ASN A 129 8.15 15.88 60.13
N VAL A 130 7.80 17.17 60.01
CA VAL A 130 8.14 18.13 58.94
C VAL A 130 7.11 18.25 57.81
N ALA A 131 6.18 19.19 58.04
CA ALA A 131 5.74 20.14 57.02
C ALA A 131 6.17 21.53 57.50
N ARG A 132 7.34 22.01 57.06
CA ARG A 132 7.73 23.43 57.11
C ARG A 132 8.81 23.84 56.11
N ASP A 133 9.57 22.90 55.56
CA ASP A 133 10.52 23.19 54.48
C ASP A 133 10.10 22.47 53.20
N ALA A 134 9.75 23.25 52.18
CA ALA A 134 9.41 22.75 50.87
C ALA A 134 10.64 22.07 50.24
N TYR A 135 10.47 20.81 49.82
CA TYR A 135 11.50 20.05 49.14
C TYR A 135 11.63 20.51 47.70
N ILE A 136 12.70 21.26 47.40
CA ILE A 136 13.14 21.53 46.04
C ILE A 136 13.84 20.25 45.54
N PRO A 137 13.39 19.63 44.44
CA PRO A 137 14.08 18.47 43.88
C PRO A 137 15.54 18.81 43.56
N PRO A 138 16.50 17.95 43.92
CA PRO A 138 17.90 18.17 43.56
C PRO A 138 18.05 18.24 42.05
N GLU A 139 18.96 19.11 41.61
CA GLU A 139 19.26 19.36 40.21
C GLU A 139 19.58 18.04 39.50
N ILE A 140 18.76 17.69 38.51
CA ILE A 140 18.89 16.42 37.78
C ILE A 140 20.21 16.48 37.02
N SER A 141 21.11 15.51 37.23
CA SER A 141 22.40 15.50 36.55
C SER A 141 22.18 15.40 35.04
N SER A 142 22.96 16.16 34.26
CA SER A 142 22.92 16.18 32.80
C SER A 142 23.11 14.79 32.15
N SER A 143 23.60 13.81 32.93
CA SER A 143 23.75 12.42 32.53
C SER A 143 22.42 11.67 32.34
N VAL A 144 21.29 12.14 32.86
CA VAL A 144 19.97 11.51 32.60
C VAL A 144 19.50 11.74 31.16
N TYR A 145 20.07 12.76 30.50
CA TYR A 145 19.86 13.08 29.09
C TYR A 145 20.95 12.53 28.17
N LYS A 146 21.89 11.73 28.69
CA LYS A 146 22.64 10.83 27.82
C LYS A 146 21.66 9.76 27.36
N LEU A 147 21.04 10.00 26.21
CA LEU A 147 20.45 8.93 25.44
C LEU A 147 21.52 7.83 25.33
N ASP A 148 21.16 6.58 25.63
CA ASP A 148 21.91 5.41 25.19
C ASP A 148 21.79 5.35 23.65
N VAL A 149 22.47 6.26 22.94
CA VAL A 149 22.62 6.25 21.47
C VAL A 149 23.76 5.28 21.10
N ASP A 150 23.92 4.20 21.85
CA ASP A 150 24.82 3.11 21.52
C ASP A 150 24.13 2.08 20.62
N GLU A 151 22.79 2.15 20.47
CA GLU A 151 22.11 1.52 19.35
C GLU A 151 22.28 2.41 18.12
N ASP A 152 22.99 1.88 17.13
CA ASP A 152 23.25 2.44 15.81
C ASP A 152 21.91 2.62 15.06
N ILE A 153 21.13 3.62 15.47
CA ILE A 153 19.87 4.05 14.83
C ILE A 153 20.13 4.57 13.41
N TRP A 154 21.38 4.86 13.09
CA TRP A 154 21.85 5.15 11.75
C TRP A 154 22.23 3.86 11.03
N GLN A 155 21.23 3.03 10.71
CA GLN A 155 21.45 2.00 9.70
C GLN A 155 21.74 2.70 8.37
N VAL A 156 22.99 2.60 7.91
CA VAL A 156 23.39 3.08 6.57
C VAL A 156 22.45 2.40 5.57
N PRO A 157 21.65 3.16 4.79
CA PRO A 157 20.75 2.56 3.81
C PRO A 157 21.55 1.66 2.88
N HIS A 158 21.07 0.44 2.65
CA HIS A 158 21.67 -0.41 1.64
C HIS A 158 21.54 0.29 0.28
N HIS A 159 22.50 0.05 -0.62
CA HIS A 159 22.61 0.76 -1.89
C HIS A 159 21.33 0.70 -2.75
N GLU A 160 20.46 -0.29 -2.51
CA GLU A 160 19.15 -0.50 -3.14
C GLU A 160 18.06 0.47 -2.65
N ASP A 161 18.15 0.98 -1.42
CA ASP A 161 17.20 1.96 -0.85
C ASP A 161 17.43 3.39 -1.36
N MET A 162 18.59 3.62 -1.99
CA MET A 162 18.95 4.93 -2.56
C MET A 162 18.22 5.25 -3.87
N ALA A 163 17.55 4.27 -4.47
CA ALA A 163 16.70 4.46 -5.65
C ALA A 163 15.34 5.11 -5.33
N ASN A 164 14.96 5.23 -4.06
CA ASN A 164 13.68 5.81 -3.62
C ASN A 164 13.74 7.32 -3.31
N PHE A 165 14.91 7.96 -3.41
CA PHE A 165 14.98 9.42 -3.29
C PHE A 165 14.52 10.06 -4.60
N PRO A 166 13.60 11.06 -4.54
CA PRO A 166 12.98 11.64 -5.73
C PRO A 166 13.96 12.21 -6.75
N ASP A 167 15.17 12.57 -6.32
CA ASP A 167 16.23 13.14 -7.17
C ASP A 167 17.46 12.23 -7.33
N GLY A 168 17.40 10.98 -6.84
CA GLY A 168 18.53 10.03 -6.85
C GLY A 168 19.77 10.50 -6.07
N ARG A 169 19.65 11.59 -5.30
CA ARG A 169 20.70 12.14 -4.44
C ARG A 169 20.35 11.90 -2.98
N VAL A 170 21.33 11.35 -2.25
CA VAL A 170 21.26 11.19 -0.81
C VAL A 170 21.36 12.58 -0.16
N PRO A 171 20.48 12.92 0.78
CA PRO A 171 20.59 14.17 1.53
C PRO A 171 21.93 14.28 2.26
N ALA A 172 22.48 15.50 2.33
CA ALA A 172 23.80 15.74 2.94
C ALA A 172 23.88 15.32 4.41
N TRP A 173 22.79 15.45 5.18
CA TRP A 173 22.73 14.98 6.58
C TRP A 173 22.80 13.46 6.75
N LEU A 174 22.79 12.69 5.64
CA LEU A 174 22.88 11.22 5.62
C LEU A 174 24.16 10.72 4.93
N ALA A 175 24.81 11.54 4.10
CA ALA A 175 26.00 11.17 3.34
C ALA A 175 27.28 11.88 3.80
N ASP A 176 27.14 13.01 4.49
CA ASP A 176 28.25 13.83 4.95
C ASP A 176 28.49 13.62 6.45
N LYS A 177 29.66 13.05 6.76
CA LYS A 177 30.06 12.71 8.12
C LYS A 177 30.21 13.95 9.00
N GLU A 178 30.67 15.07 8.44
CA GLU A 178 30.84 16.31 9.20
C GLU A 178 29.48 16.92 9.58
N VAL A 179 28.46 16.74 8.74
CA VAL A 179 27.09 17.18 9.02
C VAL A 179 26.43 16.26 10.04
N CYS A 180 26.67 14.94 9.97
CA CYS A 180 26.17 13.98 10.97
C CYS A 180 26.80 14.19 12.36
N GLU A 181 28.09 14.48 12.44
CA GLU A 181 28.78 14.68 13.72
C GLU A 181 28.39 16.01 14.41
N GLY A 182 27.74 16.94 13.69
CA GLY A 182 27.30 18.24 14.19
C GLY A 182 25.83 18.31 14.66
N ILE A 183 25.05 17.25 14.49
CA ILE A 183 23.63 17.13 14.91
C ILE A 183 23.54 16.31 16.19
#